data_AF-A0A2X3DHJ1-F1
#
_entry.id   AF-A0A2X3DHJ1-F1
#
_cell.length_a   1.000
_cell.length_b   1.000
_cell.length_c   1.000
_cell.angle_alpha   90.00
_cell.angle_beta   90.00
_cell.angle_gamma   90.00
#
_symmetry.space_group_name_H-M   'P 1'
#
loop_
_entity.id
_entity.type
_entity.pdbx_description
1 polymer ?
#
loop_
_entity_poly.entity_id
_entity_poly.type
_entity_poly.pdbx_seq_one_letter_code
_entity_poly.pdbx_strand_id
1 'polypeptide(L)' 'MPCHGVGMPGTNALAIVYKDTEIPALLESRSDLTPEMVSVFVRYGKHSMPFFRKTEINDEELKLLNAYLSRNTK' A
#
# COMPACT_ATOMS: atom_id res chain seq x y z
N MET A 1 11.88 7.33 -7.83
CA MET A 1 10.80 7.03 -8.78
C MET A 1 9.69 6.31 -8.02
N PRO A 2 8.39 6.58 -8.27
CA PRO A 2 7.30 5.91 -7.57
C PRO A 2 7.24 4.42 -7.93
N CYS A 3 7.02 3.56 -6.92
CA CYS A 3 6.88 2.10 -7.12
C CYS A 3 5.42 1.66 -7.31
N HIS A 4 4.46 2.46 -6.85
CA HIS A 4 3.03 2.19 -6.97
C HIS A 4 2.37 3.25 -7.87
N GLY A 5 1.33 2.84 -8.59
CA GLY A 5 0.62 3.66 -9.57
C GLY A 5 0.41 2.89 -10.88
N VAL A 6 -0.36 3.47 -11.81
CA VAL A 6 -0.64 2.84 -13.11
C VAL A 6 0.68 2.58 -13.87
N GLY A 7 0.91 1.33 -14.25
CA GLY A 7 2.12 0.90 -14.98
C GLY A 7 3.40 0.81 -14.15
N MET A 8 3.35 1.09 -12.84
CA MET A 8 4.52 1.06 -11.96
C MET A 8 4.88 -0.36 -11.54
N PRO A 9 6.17 -0.65 -11.26
CA PRO A 9 6.64 -2.01 -11.03
C PRO A 9 5.96 -2.72 -9.85
N GLY A 10 5.71 -2.02 -8.74
CA GLY A 10 5.01 -2.58 -7.58
C GLY A 10 3.55 -2.90 -7.89
N THR A 11 2.86 -2.05 -8.66
CA THR A 11 1.49 -2.32 -9.10
C THR A 11 1.43 -3.50 -10.08
N ASN A 12 2.36 -3.59 -11.03
CA ASN A 12 2.43 -4.72 -11.96
C ASN A 12 2.73 -6.05 -11.22
N ALA A 13 3.58 -6.01 -10.20
CA ALA A 13 3.84 -7.18 -9.35
C ALA A 13 2.58 -7.62 -8.58
N LEU A 14 1.81 -6.67 -8.03
CA LEU A 14 0.53 -6.98 -7.38
C LEU A 14 -0.50 -7.55 -8.36
N ALA A 15 -0.53 -7.08 -9.61
CA ALA A 15 -1.41 -7.64 -10.64
C ALA A 15 -1.12 -9.12 -10.95
N ILE A 16 0.15 -9.54 -10.84
CA ILE A 16 0.54 -10.95 -10.95
C ILE A 16 0.13 -11.74 -9.70
N VAL A 17 0.39 -11.19 -8.50
CA VAL A 17 0.07 -11.85 -7.23
C VAL A 17 -1.43 -12.09 -7.06
N TYR A 18 -2.25 -11.11 -7.41
CA TYR A 18 -3.70 -11.15 -7.28
C TYR A 18 -4.40 -11.57 -8.56
N LYS A 19 -3.66 -12.15 -9.51
CA LYS A 19 -4.23 -12.70 -10.72
C LYS A 19 -5.32 -13.72 -10.36
N ASP A 20 -6.43 -13.68 -11.10
CA ASP A 20 -7.58 -14.56 -10.92
C ASP A 20 -8.32 -14.37 -9.57
N THR A 21 -8.11 -13.23 -8.91
CA THR A 21 -8.88 -12.77 -7.74
C THR A 21 -9.59 -11.44 -8.04
N GLU A 22 -10.52 -11.04 -7.17
CA GLU A 22 -11.19 -9.74 -7.28
C GLU A 22 -10.39 -8.59 -6.66
N ILE A 23 -9.20 -8.86 -6.11
CA ILE A 23 -8.39 -7.85 -5.42
C ILE A 23 -7.67 -6.97 -6.46
N PRO A 24 -7.93 -5.65 -6.50
CA PRO A 24 -7.26 -4.76 -7.45
C PRO A 24 -5.77 -4.58 -7.14
N ALA A 25 -4.95 -4.49 -8.19
CA ALA A 25 -3.52 -4.23 -8.06
C ALA A 25 -3.19 -2.77 -7.66
N LEU A 26 -4.06 -1.82 -8.03
CA LEU A 26 -3.94 -0.43 -7.61
C LEU A 26 -4.38 -0.30 -6.16
N LEU A 27 -3.47 0.14 -5.30
CA LEU A 27 -3.73 0.27 -3.86
C LEU A 27 -4.95 1.15 -3.57
N GLU A 28 -5.12 2.24 -4.33
CA GLU A 28 -6.24 3.17 -4.17
C GLU A 28 -7.61 2.61 -4.57
N SER A 29 -7.64 1.50 -5.30
CA SER A 29 -8.86 0.82 -5.71
C SER A 29 -9.22 -0.34 -4.79
N ARG A 30 -8.35 -0.68 -3.82
CA ARG A 30 -8.59 -1.79 -2.89
C ARG A 30 -9.62 -1.43 -1.84
N SER A 31 -10.38 -2.43 -1.40
CA SER A 31 -11.39 -2.32 -0.34
C SER A 31 -11.08 -3.19 0.88
N ASP A 32 -9.86 -3.72 0.96
CA ASP A 32 -9.40 -4.64 2.02
C ASP A 32 -8.16 -4.09 2.77
N LEU A 33 -7.80 -2.83 2.56
CA LEU A 33 -6.67 -2.18 3.21
C LEU A 33 -7.08 -1.56 4.54
N THR A 34 -6.84 -2.23 5.67
CA THR A 34 -7.07 -1.63 6.99
C THR A 34 -5.92 -0.66 7.37
N PRO A 35 -6.17 0.34 8.24
CA PRO A 35 -5.11 1.22 8.77
C PRO A 35 -3.92 0.46 9.36
N GLU A 36 -4.18 -0.65 10.04
CA GLU A 36 -3.16 -1.51 10.65
C GLU A 36 -2.32 -2.21 9.59
N MET A 37 -2.97 -2.74 8.54
CA MET A 37 -2.29 -3.38 7.41
C MET A 37 -1.38 -2.39 6.67
N VAL A 38 -1.87 -1.18 6.39
CA VAL A 38 -1.07 -0.12 5.76
C VAL A 38 0.13 0.23 6.64
N SER A 39 -0.09 0.39 7.96
CA SER A 39 0.98 0.68 8.92
C SER A 39 2.06 -0.40 8.91
N VAL A 40 1.68 -1.67 8.86
CA VAL A 40 2.63 -2.79 8.80
C VAL A 40 3.51 -2.69 7.55
N PHE A 41 2.92 -2.50 6.37
CA PHE A 41 3.71 -2.40 5.14
C PHE A 41 4.60 -1.16 5.08
N VAL A 42 4.13 -0.02 5.59
CA VAL A 42 4.94 1.20 5.64
C VAL A 42 6.11 1.04 6.62
N ARG A 43 5.91 0.41 7.78
CA ARG A 43 6.93 0.29 8.83
C ARG A 43 7.88 -0.89 8.69
N TYR A 44 7.47 -1.94 8.01
CA TYR A 44 8.26 -3.17 7.90
C TYR A 44 8.58 -3.57 6.46
N GLY A 45 7.95 -2.94 5.47
CA GLY A 45 8.13 -3.29 4.07
C GLY A 45 7.60 -4.69 3.75
N LYS A 46 7.83 -5.13 2.51
CA LYS A 46 7.54 -6.51 2.08
C LYS A 46 8.35 -6.85 0.84
N HIS A 47 9.18 -7.88 0.91
CA HIS A 47 10.00 -8.33 -0.23
C HIS A 47 10.82 -7.16 -0.80
N SER A 48 10.57 -6.76 -2.06
CA SER A 48 11.25 -5.65 -2.73
C SER A 48 10.68 -4.26 -2.39
N MET A 49 9.60 -4.18 -1.60
CA MET A 49 9.10 -2.92 -1.06
C MET A 49 9.87 -2.56 0.22
N PRO A 50 10.72 -1.51 0.21
CA PRO A 50 11.42 -1.06 1.40
C PRO A 50 10.45 -0.45 2.42
N PHE A 51 10.86 -0.42 3.69
CA PHE A 51 10.14 0.26 4.76
C PHE A 51 10.52 1.74 4.85
N PHE A 52 9.63 2.55 5.42
CA PHE A 52 9.85 3.96 5.74
C PHE A 52 10.12 4.14 7.24
N ARG A 53 11.20 4.85 7.56
CA ARG A 53 11.54 5.25 8.93
C ARG A 53 10.59 6.34 9.42
N LYS A 54 10.50 6.50 10.74
CA LYS A 54 9.71 7.58 11.36
C LYS A 54 10.18 8.99 10.99
N THR A 55 11.44 9.13 10.56
CA THR A 55 12.02 10.38 10.06
C THR A 55 11.62 10.69 8.62
N GLU A 56 11.12 9.70 7.87
CA GLU A 56 10.71 9.83 6.46
C GLU A 56 9.18 9.95 6.34
N ILE A 57 8.45 9.18 7.15
CA ILE A 57 7.01 9.30 7.34
C ILE A 57 6.77 9.25 8.86
N ASN A 58 6.43 10.38 9.47
CA ASN A 58 6.17 10.44 10.90
C ASN A 58 4.82 9.80 11.27
N ASP A 59 4.48 9.76 12.56
CA ASP A 59 3.28 9.06 13.02
C ASP A 59 1.98 9.81 12.66
N GLU A 60 2.02 11.12 12.43
CA GLU A 60 0.87 11.91 11.97
C GLU A 60 0.65 11.76 10.47
N GLU A 61 1.72 11.80 9.68
CA GLU A 61 1.68 11.51 8.23
C GLU A 61 1.23 10.08 7.96
N LEU A 62 1.68 9.10 8.75
CA LEU A 62 1.20 7.73 8.63
C LEU A 62 -0.29 7.61 8.91
N LYS A 63 -0.85 8.36 9.87
CA LYS A 63 -2.30 8.39 10.11
C LYS A 63 -3.07 8.91 8.91
N LEU A 64 -2.57 9.97 8.25
CA LEU A 64 -3.18 10.51 7.03
C LEU A 64 -3.11 9.50 5.88
N LEU A 65 -1.96 8.84 5.69
CA LEU A 65 -1.78 7.80 4.68
C LEU A 65 -2.70 6.59 4.91
N ASN A 66 -2.83 6.16 6.17
CA ASN A 66 -3.73 5.10 6.57
C ASN A 66 -5.17 5.46 6.21
N ALA A 67 -5.65 6.62 6.67
CA ALA A 67 -6.99 7.11 6.37
C ALA A 67 -7.26 7.21 4.87
N TYR A 68 -6.27 7.66 4.09
CA TYR A 68 -6.39 7.74 2.64
C TYR A 68 -6.54 6.35 2.00
N LEU A 69 -5.64 5.42 2.30
CA LEU A 69 -5.64 4.10 1.65
C LEU A 69 -6.75 3.17 2.17
N SER A 70 -7.27 3.40 3.37
CA SER A 70 -8.37 2.63 3.96
C SER A 70 -9.76 3.23 3.69
N ARG A 71 -9.88 4.31 2.90
CA ARG A 71 -11.14 5.02 2.67
C ARG A 71 -12.26 4.17 2.04
N ASN A 72 -11.88 3.09 1.36
CA ASN A 72 -12.80 2.18 0.67
C ASN A 72 -13.04 0.87 1.45
N THR A 73 -12.44 0.72 2.64
CA THR A 73 -12.49 -0.52 3.40
C THR A 73 -13.91 -0.78 3.89
N LYS A 74 -14.39 -2.01 3.67
CA LYS A 74 -15.74 -2.47 4.02
C LYS A 74 -15.71 -3.55 5.09
#